data_AF-A0A127QDG3-F1
#
_entry.id   AF-A0A127QDG3-F1
#
_cell.length_a   1.000
_cell.length_b   1.000
_cell.length_c   1.000
_cell.angle_alpha   90.00
_cell.angle_beta   90.00
_cell.angle_gamma   90.00
#
_symmetry.space_group_name_H-M   'P 1'
#
loop_
_entity.id
_entity.type
_entity.pdbx_description
1 polymer ?
#
loop_
_entity_poly.entity_id
_entity_poly.type
_entity_poly.pdbx_seq_one_letter_code
_entity_poly.pdbx_strand_id
1 'polypeptide(L)'
;MNTTPTSAEPHSDKLTELATYDPNHLLDSLIEKLQLKNDAALSRALEVAPPVISKIRHRRLPVGASLLIRMHEISDLTIGELRGLMGDRRGKFRISDKHFKPKNA
;
A
#
# COMPACT_ATOMS: atom_id res chain seq x y z
N MET A 1 -7.69 51.14 5.02
CA MET A 1 -8.13 50.59 3.74
C MET A 1 -7.59 49.18 3.65
N ASN A 2 -8.51 48.23 3.73
CA ASN A 2 -8.35 46.78 3.64
C ASN A 2 -7.76 46.46 2.25
N THR A 3 -6.95 45.44 2.01
CA THR A 3 -7.25 44.02 2.22
C THR A 3 -5.98 43.18 2.21
N THR A 4 -5.87 42.24 3.15
CA THR A 4 -5.20 40.96 2.95
C THR A 4 -5.93 40.16 1.86
N PRO A 5 -5.24 39.55 0.88
CA PRO A 5 -5.69 38.32 0.26
C PRO A 5 -5.04 37.17 1.04
N THR A 6 -5.75 36.61 2.02
CA THR A 6 -6.52 35.38 1.86
C THR A 6 -5.68 34.24 1.28
N SER A 7 -5.29 33.36 2.21
CA SER A 7 -4.95 31.95 2.06
C SER A 7 -5.49 31.30 0.78
N ALA A 8 -4.58 30.87 -0.09
CA ALA A 8 -4.80 29.72 -0.96
C ALA A 8 -4.21 28.48 -0.28
N GLU A 9 -4.83 28.08 0.84
CA GLU A 9 -4.68 26.73 1.35
C GLU A 9 -5.39 25.80 0.35
N PRO A 10 -4.73 24.81 -0.26
CA PRO A 10 -5.42 23.81 -1.05
C PRO A 10 -6.32 23.04 -0.10
N HIS A 11 -7.62 23.34 -0.14
CA HIS A 11 -8.65 22.64 0.62
C HIS A 11 -8.56 21.16 0.28
N SER A 12 -8.02 20.39 1.22
CA SER A 12 -7.74 18.96 1.12
C SER A 12 -9.00 18.20 0.70
N ASP A 13 -9.03 17.83 -0.58
CA ASP A 13 -10.07 17.02 -1.18
C ASP A 13 -9.86 15.55 -0.78
N LYS A 14 -10.10 15.23 0.49
CA LYS A 14 -9.90 13.91 1.11
C LYS A 14 -10.57 12.75 0.36
N LEU A 15 -11.53 13.04 -0.51
CA LEU A 15 -12.23 12.04 -1.32
C LEU A 15 -11.42 11.64 -2.56
N THR A 16 -10.61 12.53 -3.12
CA THR A 16 -9.73 12.24 -4.27
C THR A 16 -8.48 11.45 -3.86
N GLU A 17 -7.97 11.61 -2.64
CA GLU A 17 -6.81 10.86 -2.15
C GLU A 17 -7.09 9.37 -1.84
N LEU A 18 -8.35 9.01 -1.60
CA LEU A 18 -8.75 7.59 -1.53
C LEU A 18 -8.91 6.95 -2.92
N ALA A 19 -8.98 7.76 -3.99
CA ALA A 19 -9.19 7.28 -5.36
C ALA A 19 -7.91 6.72 -6.01
N THR A 20 -6.73 6.90 -5.39
CA THR A 20 -5.44 6.53 -6.00
C THR A 20 -4.85 5.22 -5.51
N TYR A 21 -5.57 4.42 -4.70
CA TYR A 21 -5.06 3.12 -4.27
C TYR A 21 -5.11 2.09 -5.41
N ASP A 22 -3.95 1.76 -5.97
CA ASP A 22 -3.81 0.72 -6.97
C ASP A 22 -2.74 -0.32 -6.62
N PRO A 23 -3.14 -1.46 -6.03
CA PRO A 23 -2.21 -2.52 -5.71
C PRO A 23 -1.75 -3.30 -6.95
N ASN A 24 -2.43 -3.20 -8.09
CA ASN A 24 -1.99 -3.88 -9.32
C ASN A 24 -0.68 -3.30 -9.81
N HIS A 25 -0.58 -1.97 -9.92
CA HIS A 25 0.65 -1.30 -10.30
C HIS A 25 1.86 -1.70 -9.43
N LEU A 26 1.67 -1.85 -8.11
CA LEU A 26 2.71 -2.38 -7.23
C LEU A 26 3.11 -3.81 -7.61
N LEU A 27 2.14 -4.73 -7.72
CA LEU A 27 2.43 -6.14 -7.99
C LEU A 27 3.07 -6.34 -9.36
N ASP A 28 2.64 -5.59 -10.36
CA ASP A 28 3.19 -5.61 -11.71
C ASP A 28 4.63 -5.08 -11.72
N SER A 29 4.88 -3.96 -11.04
CA SER A 29 6.24 -3.42 -10.87
C SER A 29 7.17 -4.40 -10.16
N LEU A 30 6.67 -5.16 -9.18
CA LEU A 30 7.46 -6.19 -8.49
C LEU A 30 7.75 -7.38 -9.41
N ILE A 31 6.78 -7.82 -10.22
CA ILE A 31 6.98 -8.91 -11.20
C ILE A 31 8.06 -8.52 -12.20
N GLU A 32 8.02 -7.28 -12.72
CA GLU A 32 9.01 -6.76 -13.64
C GLU A 32 10.40 -6.62 -12.97
N LYS A 33 10.46 -6.00 -11.80
CA LYS A 33 11.74 -5.77 -11.08
C LYS A 33 12.43 -7.07 -10.71
N LEU A 34 11.67 -8.07 -10.27
CA LEU A 34 12.19 -9.37 -9.85
C LEU A 34 12.31 -10.37 -11.01
N GLN A 35 11.99 -9.96 -12.25
CA GLN A 35 12.03 -10.80 -13.45
C GLN A 35 11.20 -12.09 -13.29
N LEU A 36 10.03 -11.96 -12.66
CA LEU A 36 9.12 -13.07 -12.41
C LEU A 36 8.16 -13.26 -13.58
N LYS A 37 7.71 -14.50 -13.78
CA LYS A 37 6.79 -14.82 -14.88
C LYS A 37 5.35 -14.42 -14.61
N ASN A 38 4.90 -14.50 -13.35
CA ASN A 38 3.50 -14.29 -12.97
C ASN A 38 3.31 -14.18 -11.45
N ASP A 39 2.06 -13.93 -11.03
CA ASP A 39 1.61 -13.86 -9.64
C ASP A 39 1.95 -15.09 -8.80
N ALA A 40 1.94 -16.29 -9.38
CA ALA A 40 2.27 -17.51 -8.64
C ALA A 40 3.77 -17.58 -8.35
N ALA A 41 4.62 -17.03 -9.21
CA ALA A 41 6.04 -16.85 -8.92
C ALA A 41 6.23 -15.78 -7.84
N LEU A 42 5.51 -14.66 -7.94
CA LEU A 42 5.51 -13.60 -6.93
C LEU A 42 5.06 -14.09 -5.56
N SER A 43 4.01 -14.91 -5.49
CA SER A 43 3.51 -15.44 -4.22
C SER A 43 4.56 -16.32 -3.53
N ARG A 44 5.32 -17.11 -4.30
CA ARG A 44 6.41 -17.93 -3.76
C ARG A 44 7.58 -17.07 -3.29
N ALA A 45 7.97 -16.06 -4.06
CA ALA A 45 9.05 -15.15 -3.69
C ALA A 45 8.73 -14.36 -2.40
N LEU A 46 7.47 -13.96 -2.21
CA LEU A 46 6.99 -13.29 -0.99
C LEU A 46 6.62 -14.27 0.13
N GLU A 47 6.76 -15.58 -0.09
CA GLU A 47 6.29 -16.69 0.75
C GLU A 47 4.86 -16.49 1.29
N VAL A 48 3.96 -16.07 0.41
CA VAL A 48 2.52 -15.99 0.66
C VAL A 48 1.76 -17.00 -0.19
N ALA A 49 0.59 -17.42 0.30
CA ALA A 49 -0.28 -18.29 -0.49
C ALA A 49 -0.79 -17.54 -1.75
N PRO A 50 -0.91 -18.20 -2.92
CA PRO A 50 -1.44 -17.58 -4.14
C PRO A 50 -2.79 -16.84 -3.98
N PRO A 51 -3.75 -17.33 -3.15
CA PRO A 51 -5.00 -16.60 -2.90
C PRO A 51 -4.81 -15.21 -2.28
N VAL A 52 -3.70 -14.96 -1.59
CA VAL A 52 -3.38 -13.64 -1.01
C VAL A 52 -3.15 -12.62 -2.13
N ILE A 53 -2.29 -12.96 -3.10
CA ILE A 53 -2.00 -12.10 -4.26
C ILE A 53 -3.27 -11.86 -5.08
N SER A 54 -4.05 -12.92 -5.33
CA SER A 54 -5.32 -12.80 -6.04
C SER A 54 -6.30 -11.85 -5.32
N LYS A 55 -6.44 -11.97 -3.98
CA LYS A 55 -7.29 -11.07 -3.21
C LYS A 55 -6.79 -9.62 -3.22
N ILE A 56 -5.48 -9.40 -3.26
CA ILE A 56 -4.89 -8.07 -3.36
C ILE A 56 -5.18 -7.44 -4.73
N ARG A 57 -4.98 -8.18 -5.83
CA ARG A 57 -5.32 -7.71 -7.19
C ARG A 57 -6.78 -7.31 -7.34
N HIS A 58 -7.67 -8.10 -6.74
CA HIS A 58 -9.10 -7.82 -6.74
C HIS A 58 -9.54 -6.85 -5.63
N ARG A 59 -8.60 -6.21 -4.93
CA ARG A 59 -8.86 -5.22 -3.87
C ARG A 59 -9.76 -5.75 -2.73
N ARG A 60 -9.78 -7.07 -2.54
CA ARG A 60 -10.49 -7.77 -1.45
C ARG A 60 -9.64 -7.91 -0.18
N LEU A 61 -8.33 -7.73 -0.31
CA LEU A 61 -7.40 -7.71 0.80
C LEU A 61 -6.43 -6.53 0.63
N PRO A 62 -6.34 -5.60 1.59
CA PRO A 62 -5.33 -4.54 1.54
C PRO A 62 -3.94 -5.11 1.77
N VAL A 63 -2.92 -4.46 1.20
CA VAL A 63 -1.52 -4.79 1.51
C VAL A 63 -1.22 -4.37 2.95
N GLY A 64 -0.94 -5.35 3.80
CA GLY A 64 -0.60 -5.14 5.21
C GLY A 64 0.88 -4.78 5.41
N ALA A 65 1.21 -4.30 6.61
CA ALA A 65 2.58 -3.90 6.96
C ALA A 65 3.58 -5.06 6.86
N SER A 66 3.21 -6.26 7.31
CA SER A 66 4.07 -7.45 7.23
C SER A 66 4.40 -7.83 5.78
N LEU A 67 3.42 -7.72 4.87
CA LEU A 67 3.63 -7.99 3.46
C LEU A 67 4.47 -6.90 2.80
N LEU A 68 4.28 -5.64 3.15
CA LEU A 68 5.13 -4.53 2.70
C LEU A 68 6.59 -4.70 3.12
N ILE A 69 6.85 -5.17 4.33
CA ILE A 69 8.21 -5.45 4.81
C ILE A 69 8.86 -6.54 3.94
N ARG A 70 8.15 -7.64 3.68
CA ARG A 70 8.66 -8.70 2.78
C ARG A 70 8.94 -8.18 1.38
N MET A 71 8.04 -7.37 0.83
CA MET A 71 8.23 -6.74 -0.48
C MET A 71 9.49 -5.86 -0.50
N HIS A 72 9.74 -5.09 0.57
CA HIS A 72 10.95 -4.29 0.72
C HIS A 72 12.21 -5.17 0.71
N GLU A 73 12.23 -6.22 1.52
CA GLU A 73 13.38 -7.11 1.67
C GLU A 73 13.77 -7.82 0.37
N ILE A 74 12.80 -8.25 -0.45
CA ILE A 74 13.12 -8.98 -1.68
C ILE A 74 13.39 -8.09 -2.88
N SER A 75 12.85 -6.86 -2.89
CA SER A 75 12.93 -5.96 -4.05
C SER A 75 13.92 -4.83 -3.88
N ASP A 76 14.51 -4.67 -2.69
CA ASP A 76 15.37 -3.54 -2.30
C ASP A 76 14.71 -2.17 -2.53
N LEU A 77 13.38 -2.11 -2.68
CA LEU A 77 12.61 -0.86 -2.76
C LEU A 77 12.30 -0.37 -1.36
N THR A 78 12.53 0.90 -1.08
CA THR A 78 12.12 1.51 0.18
C THR A 78 10.60 1.39 0.37
N ILE A 79 10.17 1.35 1.63
CA ILE A 79 8.72 1.35 1.95
C ILE A 79 8.01 2.57 1.35
N GLY A 80 8.71 3.70 1.22
CA GLY A 80 8.20 4.90 0.56
C GLY A 80 7.91 4.69 -0.92
N GLU A 81 8.82 4.06 -1.65
CA GLU A 81 8.63 3.71 -3.07
C GLU A 81 7.48 2.72 -3.26
N LEU A 82 7.41 1.66 -2.44
CA LEU A 82 6.32 0.68 -2.50
C LEU A 82 4.94 1.33 -2.28
N ARG A 83 4.85 2.26 -1.32
CA ARG A 83 3.64 3.06 -1.10
C ARG A 83 3.35 3.99 -2.26
N GLY A 84 4.38 4.61 -2.84
CA GLY A 84 4.27 5.43 -4.04
C GLY A 84 3.69 4.65 -5.21
N LEU A 85 4.17 3.42 -5.46
CA LEU A 85 3.66 2.53 -6.50
C LEU A 85 2.18 2.18 -6.30
N MET A 86 1.75 1.98 -5.05
CA MET A 86 0.34 1.73 -4.74
C MET A 86 -0.53 2.99 -4.78
N GLY A 87 0.06 4.19 -4.86
CA GLY A 87 -0.62 5.44 -4.53
C GLY A 87 -1.14 5.49 -3.09
N ASP A 88 -0.55 4.69 -2.19
CA ASP A 88 -0.98 4.56 -0.81
C ASP A 88 -0.40 5.66 0.08
N ARG A 89 -1.17 6.74 0.20
CA ARG A 89 -0.85 7.88 1.07
C ARG A 89 -1.32 7.69 2.51
N ARG A 90 -1.61 6.46 2.96
CA ARG A 90 -1.96 6.18 4.37
C ARG A 90 -0.76 6.45 5.28
N GLY A 91 -0.56 7.72 5.60
CA GLY A 91 0.42 8.22 6.54
C GLY A 91 0.07 7.73 7.93
N LYS A 92 0.94 6.88 8.47
CA LYS A 92 0.97 6.42 9.86
C LYS A 92 -0.15 5.42 10.24
N PHE A 93 0.29 4.18 10.46
CA PHE A 93 -0.35 3.11 11.24
C PHE A 93 -1.87 3.18 11.40
N ARG A 94 -2.61 2.61 10.44
CA ARG A 94 -3.95 2.11 10.73
C ARG A 94 -3.81 0.79 11.48
N ILE A 95 -3.52 0.85 12.78
CA ILE A 95 -3.76 -0.29 13.65
C ILE A 95 -5.26 -0.53 13.58
N SER A 96 -5.67 -1.59 12.90
CA SER A 96 -7.07 -1.98 12.85
C SER A 96 -7.45 -2.46 14.24
N ASP A 97 -8.44 -1.83 14.88
CA ASP A 97 -8.97 -2.19 16.20
C ASP A 97 -9.42 -3.67 16.28
N LYS A 98 -9.60 -4.33 15.14
CA LYS A 98 -9.96 -5.75 15.05
C LYS A 98 -8.80 -6.72 15.29
N HIS A 99 -7.54 -6.26 15.23
CA HIS A 99 -6.36 -7.14 15.35
C HIS A 99 -5.63 -7.02 16.69
N PHE A 100 -5.97 -6.04 17.53
CA PHE A 100 -5.40 -5.89 18.86
C PHE A 100 -6.52 -5.66 19.88
N LYS A 101 -7.06 -6.75 20.44
CA LYS A 101 -7.68 -6.68 21.77
C LYS A 101 -6.58 -7.04 22.77
N PRO A 102 -6.01 -6.08 23.52
CA PRO A 102 -5.19 -6.46 24.66
C PRO A 102 -6.09 -7.29 25.58
N LYS A 103 -5.74 -8.54 25.81
CA LYS A 103 -6.30 -9.27 26.94
C LYS A 103 -5.73 -8.54 28.15
N ASN A 104 -6.57 -7.76 28.83
CA ASN A 104 -6.24 -7.22 30.14
C ASN A 104 -5.77 -8.40 31.00
N ALA A 105 -4.53 -8.32 31.46
CA ALA A 105 -3.97 -9.22 32.46
C ALA A 105 -4.60 -8.92 33.83
#